data_AF-A0A7C6BT72-F1
#
_entry.id   AF-A0A7C6BT72-F1
#
_cell.length_a   1.000
_cell.length_b   1.000
_cell.length_c   1.000
_cell.angle_alpha   90.00
_cell.angle_beta   90.00
_cell.angle_gamma   90.00
#
_symmetry.space_group_name_H-M   'P 1'
#
loop_
_entity.id
_entity.type
_entity.pdbx_description
1 polymer ?
#
loop_
_entity_poly.entity_id
_entity_poly.type
_entity_poly.pdbx_seq_one_letter_code
_entity_poly.pdbx_strand_id
1 'polypeptide(L)'
;MFLPTSCRETLYEQISHEFADFELTEKYLPLVKDISKIYNGQKANINQDILELSVNKTEPLKGPVPNEFDLKVLQLVLKIPKGEVKTYKEVAESLDSKAWRAVGSAMARNPFPLLIPCHRVVKSDLTLGNYGGGVEMKKKLLKNEGVMIKGFRVMKK
;
A
#
# COMPACT_ATOMS: atom_id res chain seq x y z
N MET A 1 16.68 1.45 12.60
CA MET A 1 15.52 1.30 13.51
C MET A 1 14.52 2.38 13.08
N PHE A 2 13.40 2.00 12.45
CA PHE A 2 12.58 2.90 11.61
C PHE A 2 11.26 3.36 12.23
N LEU A 3 11.12 3.26 13.55
CA LEU A 3 10.09 4.01 14.25
C LEU A 3 10.77 4.77 15.40
N PRO A 4 10.54 6.08 15.52
CA PRO A 4 11.02 6.83 16.66
C PRO A 4 10.40 6.24 17.92
N THR A 5 11.25 6.12 18.92
CA THR A 5 10.89 5.77 20.28
C THR A 5 9.81 6.73 20.81
N SER A 6 8.72 6.13 21.28
CA SER A 6 7.82 6.65 22.31
C SER A 6 7.15 8.01 22.06
N CYS A 7 6.11 8.06 21.24
CA CYS A 7 4.75 8.54 21.60
C CYS A 7 3.85 8.45 20.36
N ARG A 8 2.55 8.22 20.54
CA ARG A 8 1.58 8.13 19.44
C ARG A 8 1.41 9.48 18.72
N GLU A 9 1.56 10.57 19.47
CA GLU A 9 1.51 11.95 18.98
C GLU A 9 2.71 12.29 18.09
N THR A 10 3.92 11.85 18.46
CA THR A 10 5.15 12.19 17.71
C THR A 10 5.22 11.52 16.34
N LEU A 11 4.75 10.28 16.21
CA LEU A 11 4.73 9.59 14.91
C LEU A 11 3.71 10.22 13.94
N TYR A 12 2.54 10.63 14.44
CA TYR A 12 1.52 11.30 13.64
C TYR A 12 2.02 12.67 13.16
N GLU A 13 2.57 13.47 14.09
CA GLU A 13 3.16 14.77 13.76
C GLU A 13 4.30 14.63 12.77
N GLN A 14 5.17 13.62 12.93
CA GLN A 14 6.27 13.38 11.99
C GLN A 14 5.78 12.94 10.62
N ILE A 15 4.83 12.01 10.53
CA ILE A 15 4.29 11.60 9.23
C ILE A 15 3.56 12.77 8.56
N SER A 16 2.80 13.56 9.33
CA SER A 16 2.07 14.71 8.80
C SER A 16 3.01 15.86 8.40
N HIS A 17 4.09 16.09 9.14
CA HIS A 17 5.12 17.09 8.82
C HIS A 17 6.00 16.65 7.63
N GLU A 18 6.35 15.37 7.57
CA GLU A 18 7.24 14.82 6.55
C GLU A 18 6.49 14.48 5.24
N PHE A 19 5.16 14.30 5.31
CA PHE A 19 4.28 14.00 4.19
C PHE A 19 2.95 14.79 4.31
N ALA A 20 3.02 16.11 4.14
CA ALA A 20 1.89 17.03 4.29
C ALA A 20 0.65 16.72 3.43
N ASP A 21 0.83 15.99 2.32
CA ASP A 21 -0.26 15.59 1.42
C ASP A 21 -1.02 14.33 1.89
N PHE A 22 -0.60 13.70 3.00
CA PHE A 22 -1.18 12.47 3.52
C PHE A 22 -2.16 12.76 4.68
N GLU A 23 -3.45 12.82 4.37
CA GLU A 23 -4.49 12.98 5.39
C GLU A 23 -4.98 11.61 5.93
N LEU A 24 -4.71 11.37 7.21
CA LEU A 24 -5.32 10.27 7.96
C LEU A 24 -6.75 10.66 8.35
N THR A 25 -7.74 10.09 7.67
CA THR A 25 -9.16 10.26 8.03
C THR A 25 -9.54 9.43 9.26
N GLU A 26 -10.53 9.89 10.06
CA GLU A 26 -10.99 9.22 11.29
C GLU A 26 -11.37 7.74 11.08
N LYS A 27 -11.78 7.40 9.87
CA LYS A 27 -12.06 6.04 9.39
C LYS A 27 -10.92 5.04 9.69
N TYR A 28 -9.68 5.49 9.69
CA TYR A 28 -8.49 4.63 9.84
C TYR A 28 -7.96 4.55 11.27
N LEU A 29 -8.52 5.34 12.21
CA LEU A 29 -8.06 5.37 13.60
C LEU A 29 -8.05 3.99 14.26
N PRO A 30 -9.07 3.11 14.11
CA PRO A 30 -9.03 1.78 14.72
C PRO A 30 -7.87 0.92 14.21
N LEU A 31 -7.63 0.94 12.89
CA LEU A 31 -6.53 0.20 12.27
C LEU A 31 -5.15 0.72 12.72
N VAL A 32 -4.98 2.04 12.76
CA VAL A 32 -3.73 2.67 13.24
C VAL A 32 -3.46 2.27 14.69
N LYS A 33 -4.50 2.13 15.52
CA LYS A 33 -4.36 1.68 16.90
C LYS A 33 -3.83 0.24 16.97
N ASP A 34 -4.30 -0.65 16.10
CA ASP A 34 -3.88 -2.05 16.10
C ASP A 34 -2.49 -2.24 15.48
N ILE A 35 -2.18 -1.51 14.40
CA ILE A 35 -0.82 -1.45 13.83
C ILE A 35 0.18 -0.96 14.89
N SER A 36 -0.17 0.08 15.64
CA SER A 36 0.67 0.63 16.72
C SER A 36 0.94 -0.39 17.84
N LYS A 37 -0.04 -1.22 18.23
CA LYS A 37 0.15 -2.29 19.22
C LYS A 37 1.18 -3.32 18.76
N ILE A 38 1.12 -3.74 17.49
CA ILE A 38 2.03 -4.72 16.90
C ILE A 38 3.47 -4.21 16.90
N TYR A 39 3.65 -2.95 16.49
CA TYR A 39 4.97 -2.33 16.49
C TYR A 39 5.58 -2.18 17.88
N ASN A 40 4.75 -2.09 18.92
CA ASN A 40 5.19 -2.07 20.32
C ASN A 40 5.35 -3.48 20.94
N GLY A 41 5.37 -4.53 20.11
CA GLY A 41 5.56 -5.91 20.57
C GLY A 41 4.36 -6.51 21.29
N GLN A 42 3.20 -5.85 21.26
CA GLN A 42 1.96 -6.37 21.85
C GLN A 42 1.25 -7.27 20.83
N LYS A 43 0.76 -8.43 21.28
CA LYS A 43 -0.14 -9.26 20.47
C LYS A 43 -1.42 -8.47 20.22
N ALA A 44 -1.62 -8.03 18.98
CA ALA A 44 -2.92 -7.56 18.52
C ALA A 44 -3.57 -8.69 17.74
N ASN A 45 -4.81 -9.05 18.11
CA ASN A 45 -5.70 -9.72 17.18
C ASN A 45 -6.07 -8.68 16.12
N ILE A 46 -5.24 -8.53 15.08
CA ILE A 46 -5.78 -8.01 13.83
C ILE A 46 -6.76 -9.10 13.41
N ASN A 47 -8.06 -8.84 13.57
CA ASN A 47 -9.07 -9.74 13.03
C ASN A 47 -8.68 -10.01 11.58
N GLN A 48 -8.57 -11.29 11.23
CA GLN A 48 -8.35 -11.70 9.85
C GLN A 48 -9.42 -11.09 8.94
N ASP A 49 -10.56 -10.67 9.48
CA ASP A 49 -11.65 -9.88 8.91
C ASP A 49 -11.26 -8.47 8.42
N ILE A 50 -10.26 -7.80 9.02
CA ILE A 50 -9.70 -6.54 8.48
C ILE A 50 -8.82 -6.83 7.25
N LEU A 51 -8.24 -8.03 7.23
CA LEU A 51 -7.48 -8.60 6.13
C LEU A 51 -8.35 -9.47 5.20
N GLU A 52 -9.68 -9.52 5.42
CA GLU A 52 -10.61 -10.23 4.55
C GLU A 52 -10.81 -9.41 3.29
N LEU A 53 -9.79 -9.47 2.45
CA LEU A 53 -9.99 -9.52 1.01
C LEU A 53 -10.63 -10.87 0.61
N SER A 54 -11.19 -11.65 1.54
CA SER A 54 -11.85 -12.92 1.32
C SER A 54 -13.24 -12.66 0.75
N VAL A 55 -13.40 -12.91 -0.55
CA VAL A 55 -14.72 -13.00 -1.16
C VAL A 55 -15.44 -14.18 -0.51
N ASN A 56 -16.32 -13.94 0.45
CA ASN A 56 -17.42 -14.87 0.67
C ASN A 56 -18.28 -14.80 -0.59
N LYS A 57 -18.18 -15.83 -1.44
CA LYS A 57 -18.91 -15.97 -2.72
C LYS A 57 -20.43 -15.85 -2.60
N THR A 58 -20.95 -15.74 -1.37
CA THR A 58 -22.36 -15.80 -1.00
C THR A 58 -22.98 -14.44 -0.65
N GLU A 59 -22.21 -13.33 -0.54
CA GLU A 59 -22.76 -11.99 -0.33
C GLU A 59 -22.12 -10.92 -1.23
N PRO A 60 -22.85 -9.85 -1.61
CA PRO A 60 -22.26 -8.70 -2.30
C PRO A 60 -21.14 -8.08 -1.45
N LEU A 61 -20.09 -7.55 -2.10
CA LEU A 61 -18.92 -6.94 -1.45
C LEU A 61 -19.34 -5.86 -0.43
N LYS A 62 -19.53 -6.23 0.83
CA LYS A 62 -19.69 -5.33 1.96
C LYS A 62 -18.30 -5.00 2.48
N GLY A 63 -17.66 -3.99 1.91
CA GLY A 63 -16.30 -3.62 2.32
C GLY A 63 -15.81 -2.31 1.68
N PRO A 64 -14.63 -1.83 2.07
CA PRO A 64 -14.07 -0.59 1.54
C PRO A 64 -13.62 -0.69 0.07
N VAL A 65 -13.65 -1.89 -0.52
CA VAL A 65 -13.24 -2.17 -1.90
C VAL A 65 -14.49 -2.35 -2.77
N PRO A 66 -14.66 -1.56 -3.84
CA PRO A 66 -15.94 -1.42 -4.52
C PRO A 66 -16.30 -2.57 -5.47
N ASN A 67 -15.33 -3.37 -5.91
CA ASN A 67 -15.56 -4.45 -6.88
C ASN A 67 -14.54 -5.59 -6.75
N GLU A 68 -14.84 -6.74 -7.37
CA GLU A 68 -14.01 -7.96 -7.26
C GLU A 68 -12.66 -7.81 -7.96
N PHE A 69 -12.58 -7.03 -9.04
CA PHE A 69 -11.33 -6.78 -9.74
C PHE A 69 -10.34 -6.01 -8.87
N ASP A 70 -10.80 -4.92 -8.23
CA ASP A 70 -9.99 -4.14 -7.29
C ASP A 70 -9.48 -5.02 -6.14
N LEU A 71 -10.35 -5.90 -5.63
CA LEU A 71 -10.00 -6.84 -4.58
C LEU A 71 -8.85 -7.76 -4.98
N LYS A 72 -8.96 -8.39 -6.15
CA LYS A 72 -7.92 -9.27 -6.72
C LYS A 72 -6.62 -8.50 -6.96
N VAL A 73 -6.69 -7.27 -7.45
CA VAL A 73 -5.51 -6.40 -7.59
C VAL A 73 -4.84 -6.18 -6.25
N LEU A 74 -5.57 -5.76 -5.22
CA LEU A 74 -5.01 -5.49 -3.89
C LEU A 74 -4.42 -6.74 -3.24
N GLN A 75 -5.06 -7.91 -3.41
CA GLN A 75 -4.51 -9.21 -2.96
C GLN A 75 -3.18 -9.57 -3.63
N LEU A 76 -3.07 -9.33 -4.94
CA LEU A 76 -1.80 -9.55 -5.66
C LEU A 76 -0.72 -8.59 -5.19
N VAL A 77 -1.05 -7.32 -5.02
CA VAL A 77 -0.12 -6.29 -4.56
C VAL A 77 0.39 -6.60 -3.14
N LEU A 78 -0.48 -7.10 -2.26
CA LEU A 78 -0.11 -7.54 -0.91
C LEU A 78 0.99 -8.61 -0.90
N LYS A 79 1.07 -9.43 -1.95
CA LYS A 79 2.05 -10.51 -2.08
C LYS A 79 3.41 -10.05 -2.62
N ILE A 80 3.56 -8.80 -3.08
CA ILE A 80 4.82 -8.31 -3.63
C ILE A 80 5.84 -8.17 -2.49
N PRO A 81 6.99 -8.87 -2.51
CA PRO A 81 7.97 -8.81 -1.42
C PRO A 81 8.57 -7.42 -1.22
N LYS A 82 9.06 -7.16 -0.01
CA LYS A 82 9.84 -5.94 0.29
C LYS A 82 11.09 -5.90 -0.59
N GLY A 83 11.38 -4.75 -1.20
CA GLY A 83 12.54 -4.56 -2.06
C GLY A 83 12.36 -5.05 -3.50
N GLU A 84 11.18 -5.58 -3.83
CA GLU A 84 10.78 -5.92 -5.18
C GLU A 84 9.73 -4.94 -5.72
N VAL A 85 9.68 -4.81 -7.04
CA VAL A 85 8.65 -4.02 -7.73
C VAL A 85 7.99 -4.85 -8.81
N LYS A 86 6.72 -4.55 -9.07
CA LYS A 86 5.98 -5.03 -10.25
C LYS A 86 5.51 -3.86 -11.07
N THR A 87 5.23 -4.07 -12.34
CA THR A 87 4.61 -3.06 -13.19
C THR A 87 3.09 -3.19 -13.17
N TYR A 88 2.35 -2.11 -13.45
CA TYR A 88 0.89 -2.19 -13.62
C TYR A 88 0.48 -3.23 -14.68
N LYS A 89 1.33 -3.41 -15.70
CA LYS A 89 1.17 -4.42 -16.74
C LYS A 89 1.31 -5.83 -16.18
N GLU A 90 2.40 -6.11 -15.45
CA GLU A 90 2.62 -7.43 -14.83
C GLU A 90 1.51 -7.81 -13.85
N VAL A 91 0.98 -6.85 -13.08
CA VAL A 91 -0.15 -7.08 -12.17
C VAL A 91 -1.43 -7.42 -12.95
N ALA A 92 -1.71 -6.71 -14.06
CA ALA A 92 -2.86 -7.02 -14.90
C ALA A 92 -2.72 -8.40 -15.57
N GLU A 93 -1.52 -8.73 -16.06
CA GLU A 93 -1.21 -10.03 -16.68
C GLU A 93 -1.36 -11.19 -15.68
N SER A 94 -1.03 -10.96 -14.41
CA SER A 94 -1.25 -11.94 -13.33
C SER A 94 -2.73 -12.20 -13.03
N LEU A 95 -3.63 -11.38 -13.57
CA LEU A 95 -5.09 -11.52 -13.51
C LEU A 95 -5.69 -11.95 -14.86
N ASP A 96 -4.86 -12.43 -15.79
CA ASP A 96 -5.25 -12.74 -17.17
C ASP A 96 -5.96 -11.57 -17.86
N SER A 97 -5.54 -10.35 -17.53
CA SER A 97 -6.19 -9.10 -17.96
C SER A 97 -5.23 -8.15 -18.65
N LYS A 98 -5.75 -7.38 -19.59
CA LYS A 98 -5.06 -6.23 -20.21
C LYS A 98 -5.44 -4.90 -19.55
N ALA A 99 -6.12 -4.92 -18.41
CA ALA A 99 -6.66 -3.73 -17.76
C ALA A 99 -5.65 -3.00 -16.84
N TRP A 100 -4.42 -2.74 -17.31
CA TRP A 100 -3.38 -2.08 -16.48
C TRP A 100 -3.77 -0.68 -15.99
N ARG A 101 -4.63 0.04 -16.73
CA ARG A 101 -5.21 1.31 -16.26
C ARG A 101 -6.14 1.11 -15.07
N ALA A 102 -6.97 0.06 -15.11
CA ALA A 102 -7.87 -0.28 -14.01
C ALA A 102 -7.09 -0.73 -12.77
N VAL A 103 -5.94 -1.40 -12.94
CA VAL A 103 -5.01 -1.68 -11.83
C VAL A 103 -4.59 -0.36 -11.16
N GLY A 104 -4.17 0.63 -11.94
CA GLY A 104 -3.84 1.97 -11.39
C GLY A 104 -5.00 2.60 -10.61
N SER A 105 -6.22 2.50 -11.11
CA SER A 105 -7.43 2.98 -10.41
C SER A 105 -7.73 2.21 -9.13
N ALA A 106 -7.58 0.89 -9.12
CA ALA A 106 -7.75 0.05 -7.92
C ALA A 106 -6.72 0.43 -6.85
N MET A 107 -5.47 0.70 -7.25
CA MET A 107 -4.42 1.14 -6.33
C MET A 107 -4.65 2.55 -5.78
N ALA A 108 -5.24 3.45 -6.58
CA ALA A 108 -5.65 4.78 -6.09
C ALA A 108 -6.78 4.71 -5.06
N ARG A 109 -7.60 3.65 -5.11
CA ARG A 109 -8.66 3.36 -4.13
C ARG A 109 -8.20 2.47 -2.98
N ASN A 110 -6.90 2.19 -2.85
CA ASN A 110 -6.38 1.33 -1.79
C ASN A 110 -6.75 1.93 -0.40
N PRO A 111 -7.62 1.26 0.37
CA PRO A 111 -8.04 1.78 1.68
C PRO A 111 -6.95 1.62 2.75
N PHE A 112 -5.92 0.81 2.50
CA PHE A 112 -4.86 0.56 3.47
C PHE A 112 -3.48 0.82 2.85
N PRO A 113 -3.12 2.08 2.55
CA PRO A 113 -1.76 2.44 2.13
C PRO A 113 -0.72 1.90 3.13
N LEU A 114 0.47 1.54 2.64
CA LEU A 114 1.58 0.93 3.39
C LEU A 114 1.35 -0.53 3.83
N LEU A 115 0.15 -0.90 4.28
CA LEU A 115 -0.19 -2.30 4.56
C LEU A 115 -0.31 -3.09 3.25
N ILE A 116 -1.14 -2.60 2.33
CA ILE A 116 -1.11 -3.04 0.94
C ILE A 116 -0.07 -2.17 0.23
N PRO A 117 1.07 -2.73 -0.20
CA PRO A 117 2.26 -1.96 -0.59
C PRO A 117 2.14 -1.39 -2.01
N CYS A 118 1.18 -0.49 -2.20
CA CYS A 118 0.87 0.08 -3.51
C CYS A 118 2.03 0.93 -4.09
N HIS A 119 2.97 1.37 -3.26
CA HIS A 119 4.21 2.00 -3.69
C HIS A 119 5.15 1.05 -4.46
N ARG A 120 4.98 -0.29 -4.35
CA ARG A 120 5.77 -1.30 -5.08
C ARG A 120 5.35 -1.52 -6.54
N VAL A 121 4.23 -0.94 -6.99
CA VAL A 121 3.80 -1.06 -8.39
C VAL A 121 4.16 0.19 -9.17
N VAL A 122 4.86 0.03 -10.30
CA VAL A 122 5.42 1.12 -11.12
C VAL A 122 4.95 1.04 -12.58
N LYS A 123 5.29 2.04 -13.40
CA LYS A 123 5.01 2.01 -14.84
C LYS A 123 5.86 0.94 -15.54
N SER A 124 5.42 0.50 -16.72
CA SER A 124 6.10 -0.54 -17.50
C SER A 124 7.50 -0.16 -17.97
N ASP A 125 7.80 1.14 -18.07
CA ASP A 125 9.13 1.70 -18.34
C ASP A 125 9.98 1.91 -17.08
N LEU A 126 9.54 1.32 -15.95
CA LEU A 126 10.14 1.39 -14.62
C LEU A 126 10.17 2.79 -13.99
N THR A 127 9.47 3.77 -14.56
CA THR A 127 9.26 5.04 -13.86
C THR A 127 8.23 4.90 -12.76
N LEU A 128 8.37 5.63 -11.65
CA LEU A 128 7.56 5.39 -10.44
C LEU A 128 6.07 5.55 -10.66
N GLY A 129 5.64 6.46 -11.54
CA GLY A 129 4.24 6.80 -11.71
C GLY A 129 3.63 7.49 -10.48
N ASN A 130 2.31 7.66 -10.50
CA ASN A 130 1.61 8.42 -9.46
C ASN A 130 1.44 7.60 -8.18
N TYR A 131 1.24 8.32 -7.09
CA TYR A 131 1.03 7.77 -5.76
C TYR A 131 0.14 8.71 -4.95
N GLY A 132 -0.74 8.17 -4.10
CA GLY A 132 -1.67 8.98 -3.30
C GLY A 132 -0.95 9.98 -2.39
N GLY A 133 0.16 9.58 -1.77
CA GLY A 133 1.02 10.48 -0.97
C GLY A 133 2.12 11.18 -1.78
N GLY A 134 1.98 11.29 -3.11
CA GLY A 134 2.96 11.94 -3.97
C GLY A 134 4.14 11.05 -4.39
N VAL A 135 4.75 11.39 -5.53
CA VAL A 135 5.82 10.57 -6.15
C VAL A 135 7.11 10.54 -5.32
N GLU A 136 7.41 11.60 -4.57
CA GLU A 136 8.59 11.64 -3.68
C GLU A 136 8.43 10.70 -2.48
N MET A 137 7.22 10.59 -1.90
CA MET A 137 6.96 9.60 -0.85
C MET A 137 7.17 8.18 -1.37
N LYS A 138 6.62 7.86 -2.55
CA LYS A 138 6.80 6.57 -3.20
C LYS A 138 8.27 6.22 -3.40
N LYS A 139 9.06 7.18 -3.87
CA LYS A 139 10.52 7.06 -4.05
C LYS A 139 11.23 6.79 -2.72
N LYS A 140 10.89 7.52 -1.66
CA LYS A 140 11.49 7.34 -0.33
C LYS A 140 11.16 5.97 0.26
N LEU A 141 9.90 5.53 0.16
CA LEU A 141 9.48 4.19 0.59
C LEU A 141 10.28 3.10 -0.13
N LEU A 142 10.36 3.16 -1.46
CA LEU A 142 11.10 2.18 -2.25
C LEU A 142 12.60 2.16 -1.92
N LYS A 143 13.24 3.34 -1.77
CA LYS A 143 14.64 3.44 -1.35
C LYS A 143 14.87 2.80 0.03
N ASN A 144 13.96 3.04 0.98
CA ASN A 144 14.03 2.45 2.32
C ASN A 144 13.85 0.93 2.30
N GLU A 145 13.19 0.40 1.28
CA GLU A 145 13.10 -1.04 1.02
C GLU A 145 14.34 -1.63 0.32
N GLY A 146 15.32 -0.80 -0.04
CA GLY A 146 16.55 -1.23 -0.73
C GLY A 146 16.44 -1.23 -2.25
N VAL A 147 15.38 -0.64 -2.82
CA VAL A 147 15.24 -0.50 -4.28
C VAL A 147 16.13 0.63 -4.79
N MET A 148 17.00 0.31 -5.76
CA MET A 148 17.85 1.31 -6.40
C MET A 148 17.01 2.20 -7.33
N ILE A 149 17.04 3.51 -7.10
CA ILE A 149 16.29 4.50 -7.91
C ILE A 149 17.23 5.60 -8.38
N LYS A 150 17.24 5.85 -9.70
CA LYS A 150 17.93 6.99 -10.33
C LYS A 150 16.86 7.99 -10.83
N GLY A 151 16.85 9.20 -10.26
CA GLY A 151 15.78 10.17 -10.51
C GLY A 151 14.42 9.61 -10.04
N PHE A 152 13.53 9.31 -11.00
CA PHE A 152 12.22 8.69 -10.79
C PHE A 152 12.08 7.34 -11.50
N ARG A 153 13.19 6.64 -11.72
CA ARG A 153 13.21 5.33 -12.38
C ARG A 153 13.86 4.28 -11.50
N VAL A 154 13.20 3.13 -11.37
CA VAL A 154 13.76 1.95 -10.71
C VAL A 154 14.84 1.35 -11.59
N MET A 155 15.99 1.09 -11.00
CA MET A 155 17.10 0.39 -11.64
C MET A 155 16.92 -1.10 -11.38
N LYS A 156 16.76 -1.90 -12.44
CA LYS A 156 16.85 -3.36 -12.30
C LYS A 156 18.30 -3.72 -11.97
N LYS A 157 18.47 -4.66 -11.04
CA LYS A 157 19.75 -5.32 -10.79
C LYS A 157 20.16 -6.13 -12.01
#